data_AF-A0A6J6C2G4-F1
#
_entry.id   AF-A0A6J6C2G4-F1
#
_cell.length_a   1.000
_cell.length_b   1.000
_cell.length_c   1.000
_cell.angle_alpha   90.00
_cell.angle_beta   90.00
_cell.angle_gamma   90.00
#
_symmetry.space_group_name_H-M   'P 1'
#
loop_
_entity.id
_entity.type
_entity.pdbx_description
1 polymer ?
#
loop_
_entity_poly.entity_id
_entity_poly.type
_entity_poly.pdbx_seq_one_letter_code
_entity_poly.pdbx_strand_id
1 'polypeptide(L)'
;MNFIRSQSLRAGKLFDQAHPAVDLELSAGVRLHALLPPLVESGVHLSLRVNQRQSNWRVSERQREVLNLIIMSKRNFLISGGTGSGKTTLLSQLIESIPSNQRLLVIEDTHEIQAAHPHLLRLQARESNSEGIGALTIRELIRHALRMKPDRIFLGEVRGADVLDLFLALNTGHAGSGGTIHGNSPRDIPNRIAALAMTVGIPRDGALALFASSIDLIIHLDGGRSGNRISSISHVVAADENVVIEELISPPEDFTLEHIAHLKRALLK
;
A
#
# COMPACT_ATOMS: atom_id res chain seq x y z
N MET A 1 -27.39 15.59 -13.25
CA MET A 1 -26.34 16.61 -13.44
C MET A 1 -26.15 17.51 -12.21
N ASN A 2 -27.21 18.11 -11.67
CA ASN A 2 -27.12 19.06 -10.53
C ASN A 2 -26.45 18.49 -9.27
N PHE A 3 -26.72 17.22 -8.94
CA PHE A 3 -26.06 16.55 -7.82
C PHE A 3 -24.53 16.53 -7.99
N ILE A 4 -24.02 16.00 -9.11
CA ILE A 4 -22.57 15.85 -9.34
C ILE A 4 -21.88 17.22 -9.35
N ARG A 5 -22.49 18.23 -10.01
CA ARG A 5 -21.95 19.60 -10.00
C ARG A 5 -21.85 20.16 -8.58
N SER A 6 -22.89 19.99 -7.76
CA SER A 6 -22.86 20.45 -6.37
C SER A 6 -21.79 19.74 -5.52
N GLN A 7 -21.60 18.43 -5.72
CA GLN A 7 -20.55 17.68 -5.03
C GLN A 7 -19.16 18.09 -5.52
N SER A 8 -19.01 18.35 -6.82
CA SER A 8 -17.74 18.79 -7.41
C SER A 8 -17.31 20.12 -6.82
N LEU A 9 -18.22 21.10 -6.75
CA LEU A 9 -17.93 22.40 -6.15
C LEU A 9 -17.54 22.30 -4.67
N ARG A 10 -18.20 21.43 -3.90
CA ARG A 10 -17.81 21.16 -2.49
C ARG A 10 -16.41 20.56 -2.37
N ALA A 11 -15.99 19.78 -3.36
CA ALA A 11 -14.65 19.22 -3.45
C ALA A 11 -13.63 20.18 -4.10
N GLY A 12 -14.02 21.41 -4.44
CA GLY A 12 -13.16 22.38 -5.13
C GLY A 12 -12.81 22.00 -6.56
N LYS A 13 -13.64 21.17 -7.20
CA LYS A 13 -13.48 20.69 -8.58
C LYS A 13 -14.59 21.24 -9.49
N LEU A 14 -14.30 21.32 -10.79
CA LEU A 14 -15.27 21.67 -11.82
C LEU A 14 -15.80 20.42 -12.52
N PHE A 15 -17.05 20.50 -13.00
CA PHE A 15 -17.68 19.45 -13.79
C PHE A 15 -18.67 20.05 -14.80
N ASP A 16 -18.14 20.38 -15.97
CA ASP A 16 -18.81 21.08 -17.07
C ASP A 16 -18.20 20.69 -18.42
N GLN A 17 -18.56 21.41 -19.49
CA GLN A 17 -18.08 21.08 -20.84
C GLN A 17 -16.56 21.29 -21.03
N ALA A 18 -15.94 22.18 -20.24
CA ALA A 18 -14.49 22.36 -20.24
C ALA A 18 -13.78 21.30 -19.37
N HIS A 19 -14.47 20.79 -18.35
CA HIS A 19 -14.00 19.75 -17.43
C HIS A 19 -14.95 18.54 -17.46
N PRO A 20 -14.97 17.77 -18.56
CA PRO A 20 -15.96 16.72 -18.77
C PRO A 20 -15.74 15.46 -17.94
N ALA A 21 -14.70 15.41 -17.10
CA ALA A 21 -14.41 14.29 -16.20
C ALA A 21 -14.17 14.80 -14.77
N VAL A 22 -14.69 14.09 -13.77
CA VAL A 22 -14.41 14.39 -12.36
C VAL A 22 -14.38 13.13 -11.49
N ASP A 23 -13.39 13.08 -10.59
CA ASP A 23 -13.30 12.10 -9.52
C ASP A 23 -13.63 12.75 -8.18
N LEU A 24 -14.57 12.17 -7.44
CA LEU A 24 -15.08 12.67 -6.17
C LEU A 24 -15.05 11.60 -5.09
N GLU A 25 -14.71 12.00 -3.88
CA GLU A 25 -14.96 11.21 -2.67
C GLU A 25 -16.22 11.77 -1.98
N LEU A 26 -17.29 10.99 -1.99
CA LEU A 26 -18.55 11.32 -1.33
C LEU A 26 -18.53 10.88 0.14
N SER A 27 -19.58 11.24 0.87
CA SER A 27 -19.77 10.75 2.24
C SER A 27 -19.76 9.21 2.31
N ALA A 28 -19.30 8.68 3.46
CA ALA A 28 -19.17 7.25 3.73
C ALA A 28 -18.14 6.49 2.85
N GLY A 29 -17.15 7.18 2.28
CA GLY A 29 -16.06 6.54 1.53
C GLY A 29 -16.47 6.00 0.16
N VAL A 30 -17.54 6.55 -0.42
CA VAL A 30 -17.96 6.21 -1.78
C VAL A 30 -17.19 7.08 -2.76
N ARG A 31 -16.43 6.45 -3.66
CA ARG A 31 -15.81 7.16 -4.78
C ARG A 31 -16.76 7.21 -5.97
N LEU A 32 -16.87 8.37 -6.57
CA LEU A 32 -17.66 8.62 -7.77
C LEU A 32 -16.73 9.14 -8.86
N HIS A 33 -16.73 8.47 -10.02
CA HIS A 33 -16.16 8.98 -11.26
C HIS A 33 -17.31 9.34 -12.20
N ALA A 34 -17.34 10.57 -12.74
CA ALA A 34 -18.35 11.02 -13.69
C ALA A 34 -17.72 11.52 -14.99
N LEU A 35 -18.42 11.26 -16.10
CA LEU A 35 -18.04 11.70 -17.45
C LEU A 35 -19.21 12.38 -18.17
N LEU A 36 -18.94 13.47 -18.90
CA LEU A 36 -19.87 14.21 -19.75
C LEU A 36 -19.58 13.98 -21.24
N PRO A 37 -20.59 14.13 -22.13
CA PRO A 37 -20.35 14.21 -23.56
C PRO A 37 -19.47 15.43 -23.87
N PRO A 38 -18.58 15.35 -24.88
CA PRO A 38 -18.44 14.25 -25.83
C PRO A 38 -17.50 13.11 -25.39
N LEU A 39 -16.95 13.11 -24.17
CA LEU A 39 -16.13 11.96 -23.70
C LEU A 39 -16.91 10.64 -23.68
N VAL A 40 -18.23 10.74 -23.54
CA VAL A 40 -19.18 9.63 -23.60
C VAL A 40 -20.28 9.94 -24.60
N GLU A 41 -20.84 8.88 -25.20
CA GLU A 41 -21.74 8.97 -26.34
C GLU A 41 -23.02 9.78 -26.04
N SER A 42 -23.61 9.59 -24.86
CA SER A 42 -24.78 10.38 -24.44
C SER A 42 -24.97 10.39 -22.92
N GLY A 43 -25.58 11.46 -22.42
CA GLY A 43 -25.86 11.61 -20.99
C GLY A 43 -24.60 11.64 -20.12
N VAL A 44 -24.79 11.50 -18.81
CA VAL A 44 -23.67 11.46 -17.84
C VAL A 44 -23.40 10.02 -17.48
N HIS A 45 -22.19 9.52 -17.74
CA HIS A 45 -21.78 8.20 -17.27
C HIS A 45 -21.22 8.31 -15.84
N LEU A 46 -21.58 7.35 -14.99
CA LEU A 46 -21.16 7.31 -13.58
C LEU A 46 -20.58 5.94 -13.23
N SER A 47 -19.43 5.94 -12.57
CA SER A 47 -18.89 4.77 -11.89
C SER A 47 -18.81 5.05 -10.40
N LEU A 48 -19.46 4.21 -9.60
CA LEU A 48 -19.43 4.28 -8.15
C LEU A 48 -18.61 3.11 -7.60
N ARG A 49 -17.64 3.42 -6.74
CA ARG A 49 -16.89 2.44 -5.96
C ARG A 49 -17.20 2.69 -4.50
N VAL A 50 -18.02 1.81 -3.92
CA VAL A 50 -18.25 1.81 -2.49
C VAL A 50 -17.05 1.12 -1.86
N ASN A 51 -16.35 1.80 -0.96
CA ASN A 51 -15.33 1.15 -0.17
C ASN A 51 -16.04 0.10 0.71
N GLN A 52 -15.86 -1.18 0.40
CA GLN A 52 -16.55 -2.24 1.13
C GLN A 52 -16.08 -2.16 2.58
N ARG A 53 -17.01 -1.83 3.49
CA ARG A 53 -16.78 -1.88 4.93
C ARG A 53 -16.24 -3.27 5.28
N GLN A 54 -15.10 -3.27 5.96
CA GLN A 54 -14.45 -4.41 6.62
C GLN A 54 -14.59 -5.75 5.88
N SER A 55 -13.53 -6.15 5.18
CA SER A 55 -13.42 -7.53 4.75
C SER A 55 -13.61 -8.48 5.94
N ASN A 56 -14.52 -9.45 5.82
CA ASN A 56 -14.68 -10.53 6.79
C ASN A 56 -13.49 -11.49 6.79
N TRP A 57 -12.47 -11.26 5.95
CA TRP A 57 -11.27 -12.06 5.96
C TRP A 57 -10.53 -11.85 7.28
N ARG A 58 -10.38 -12.94 8.03
CA ARG A 58 -9.55 -13.02 9.23
C ARG A 58 -8.43 -14.01 8.95
N VAL A 59 -7.22 -13.62 9.33
CA VAL A 59 -6.09 -14.55 9.37
C VAL A 59 -6.35 -15.63 10.41
N SER A 60 -5.90 -16.86 10.14
CA SER A 60 -5.96 -17.96 11.10
C SER A 60 -5.07 -17.69 12.32
N GLU A 61 -5.23 -18.45 13.39
CA GLU A 61 -4.39 -18.29 14.60
C GLU A 61 -2.89 -18.48 14.30
N ARG A 62 -2.54 -19.50 13.50
CA ARG A 62 -1.14 -19.74 13.09
C ARG A 62 -0.57 -18.62 12.22
N GLN A 63 -1.39 -18.09 11.30
CA GLN A 63 -1.00 -16.93 10.51
C GLN A 63 -0.77 -15.71 11.39
N ARG A 64 -1.63 -15.50 12.39
CA ARG A 64 -1.47 -14.42 13.35
C ARG A 64 -0.16 -14.56 14.13
N GLU A 65 0.22 -15.77 14.55
CA GLU A 65 1.52 -16.00 15.20
C GLU A 65 2.68 -15.56 14.28
N VAL A 66 2.67 -15.99 13.01
CA VAL A 66 3.69 -15.61 12.04
C VAL A 66 3.72 -14.10 11.77
N LEU A 67 2.56 -13.49 11.56
CA LEU A 67 2.45 -12.05 11.32
C LEU A 67 2.91 -11.25 12.54
N ASN A 68 2.63 -11.73 13.76
CA ASN A 68 3.15 -11.13 14.99
C ASN A 68 4.67 -11.21 15.06
N LEU A 69 5.28 -12.33 14.65
CA LEU A 69 6.75 -12.44 14.59
C LEU A 69 7.33 -11.40 13.62
N ILE A 70 6.71 -11.22 12.45
CA ILE A 70 7.10 -10.18 11.48
C ILE A 70 7.00 -8.79 12.13
N ILE A 71 5.87 -8.46 12.75
CA ILE A 71 5.67 -7.15 13.43
C ILE A 71 6.72 -6.90 14.52
N MET A 72 6.99 -7.92 15.34
CA MET A 72 7.93 -7.82 16.46
C MET A 72 9.39 -7.77 16.01
N SER A 73 9.72 -8.39 14.87
CA SER A 73 11.06 -8.32 14.29
C SER A 73 11.45 -6.94 13.75
N LYS A 74 10.46 -6.03 13.59
CA LYS A 74 10.66 -4.70 12.98
C LYS A 74 11.35 -4.75 11.61
N ARG A 75 11.13 -5.84 10.86
CA ARG A 75 11.53 -5.96 9.46
C ARG A 75 10.58 -5.17 8.57
N ASN A 76 11.13 -4.46 7.59
CA ASN A 76 10.36 -3.73 6.62
C ASN A 76 9.76 -4.71 5.60
N PHE A 77 8.51 -4.47 5.21
CA PHE A 77 7.80 -5.42 4.35
C PHE A 77 6.96 -4.76 3.27
N LEU A 78 6.75 -5.49 2.17
CA LEU A 78 5.73 -5.18 1.18
C LEU A 78 4.66 -6.28 1.16
N ILE A 79 3.39 -5.88 1.17
CA ILE A 79 2.28 -6.78 0.87
C ILE A 79 1.99 -6.70 -0.62
N SER A 80 2.13 -7.81 -1.34
CA SER A 80 1.90 -7.89 -2.77
C SER A 80 0.68 -8.73 -3.14
N GLY A 81 0.17 -8.57 -4.36
CA GLY A 81 -1.00 -9.30 -4.86
C GLY A 81 -1.86 -8.51 -5.83
N GLY A 82 -2.77 -9.21 -6.52
CA GLY A 82 -3.68 -8.61 -7.49
C GLY A 82 -4.71 -7.64 -6.89
N THR A 83 -5.51 -7.02 -7.75
CA THR A 83 -6.63 -6.15 -7.32
C THR A 83 -7.68 -6.97 -6.57
N GLY A 84 -8.14 -6.46 -5.41
CA GLY A 84 -9.15 -7.14 -4.60
C GLY A 84 -8.64 -8.33 -3.78
N SER A 85 -7.32 -8.61 -3.78
CA SER A 85 -6.73 -9.70 -3.00
C SER A 85 -6.80 -9.50 -1.48
N GLY A 86 -6.95 -8.25 -1.02
CA GLY A 86 -7.05 -7.92 0.40
C GLY A 86 -5.76 -7.33 0.99
N LYS A 87 -4.85 -6.80 0.17
CA LYS A 87 -3.59 -6.17 0.65
C LYS A 87 -3.82 -5.12 1.73
N THR A 88 -4.73 -4.18 1.48
CA THR A 88 -5.09 -3.11 2.43
C THR A 88 -5.80 -3.65 3.67
N THR A 89 -6.57 -4.74 3.54
CA THR A 89 -7.14 -5.47 4.68
C THR A 89 -6.06 -6.08 5.56
N LEU A 90 -5.09 -6.80 4.98
CA LEU A 90 -4.00 -7.41 5.73
C LEU A 90 -3.13 -6.33 6.40
N LEU A 91 -2.82 -5.27 5.67
CA LEU A 91 -2.08 -4.13 6.22
C LEU A 91 -2.82 -3.51 7.42
N SER A 92 -4.15 -3.39 7.34
CA SER A 92 -4.95 -2.90 8.48
C SER A 92 -4.81 -3.81 9.70
N GLN A 93 -4.90 -5.13 9.53
CA GLN A 93 -4.75 -6.11 10.62
C GLN A 93 -3.34 -6.11 11.22
N LEU A 94 -2.31 -5.94 10.38
CA LEU A 94 -0.93 -5.79 10.82
C LEU A 94 -0.74 -4.52 11.65
N ILE A 95 -1.31 -3.39 11.21
CA ILE A 95 -1.27 -2.12 11.94
C ILE A 95 -1.94 -2.25 13.32
N GLU A 96 -3.09 -2.91 13.39
CA GLU A 96 -3.81 -3.17 14.65
C GLU A 96 -3.02 -4.06 15.63
N SER A 97 -2.10 -4.88 15.11
CA SER A 97 -1.29 -5.80 15.92
C SER A 97 0.01 -5.15 16.43
N ILE A 98 0.30 -3.90 16.04
CA ILE A 98 1.49 -3.18 16.51
C ILE A 98 1.27 -2.71 17.96
N PRO A 99 2.31 -2.77 18.82
CA PRO A 99 2.23 -2.26 20.18
C PRO A 99 1.74 -0.81 20.27
N SER A 100 0.76 -0.57 21.14
CA SER A 100 0.06 0.71 21.31
C SER A 100 0.95 1.92 21.66
N ASN A 101 2.15 1.67 22.16
CA ASN A 101 3.13 2.71 22.47
C ASN A 101 3.87 3.26 21.24
N GLN A 102 3.70 2.65 20.05
CA GLN A 102 4.33 3.10 18.82
C GLN A 102 3.44 4.09 18.06
N ARG A 103 4.02 5.19 17.60
CA ARG A 103 3.37 6.20 16.76
C ARG A 103 3.44 5.78 15.30
N LEU A 104 2.28 5.63 14.67
CA LEU A 104 2.16 5.10 13.32
C LEU A 104 1.65 6.19 12.37
N LEU A 105 2.20 6.24 11.17
CA LEU A 105 1.71 7.10 10.08
C LEU A 105 1.30 6.25 8.89
N VAL A 106 0.07 6.43 8.43
CA VAL A 106 -0.44 5.85 7.18
C VAL A 106 -0.58 6.96 6.16
N ILE A 107 -0.03 6.74 4.96
CA ILE A 107 -0.06 7.67 3.83
C ILE A 107 -0.83 6.99 2.70
N GLU A 108 -1.84 7.64 2.14
CA GLU A 108 -2.69 7.04 1.10
C GLU A 108 -3.10 8.07 0.04
N ASP A 109 -3.32 7.63 -1.21
CA ASP A 109 -3.99 8.48 -2.21
C ASP A 109 -5.42 8.79 -1.77
N THR A 110 -6.06 7.81 -1.15
CA THR A 110 -7.39 7.93 -0.58
C THR A 110 -7.50 7.01 0.63
N HIS A 111 -8.23 7.44 1.65
CA HIS A 111 -8.38 6.69 2.90
C HIS A 111 -9.06 5.32 2.68
N GLU A 112 -8.27 4.25 2.54
CA GLU A 112 -8.76 2.87 2.39
C GLU A 112 -8.51 2.04 3.63
N ILE A 113 -7.35 2.21 4.26
CA ILE A 113 -6.93 1.44 5.43
C ILE A 113 -7.87 1.78 6.59
N GLN A 114 -8.53 0.78 7.17
CA GLN A 114 -9.44 0.96 8.31
C GLN A 114 -8.88 0.18 9.50
N ALA A 115 -7.79 0.70 10.09
CA ALA A 115 -7.12 0.12 11.25
C ALA A 115 -7.46 0.91 12.53
N ALA A 116 -7.77 0.19 13.61
CA ALA A 116 -7.94 0.75 14.94
C ALA A 116 -6.64 0.63 15.77
N HIS A 117 -5.89 1.72 15.88
CA HIS A 117 -4.68 1.78 16.71
C HIS A 117 -4.60 3.16 17.42
N PRO A 118 -4.32 3.23 18.73
CA PRO A 118 -4.47 4.46 19.53
C PRO A 118 -3.59 5.61 19.05
N HIS A 119 -2.39 5.32 18.53
CA HIS A 119 -1.45 6.32 18.04
C HIS A 119 -1.28 6.30 16.51
N LEU A 120 -2.37 6.03 15.77
CA LEU A 120 -2.37 6.05 14.30
C LEU A 120 -2.75 7.43 13.76
N LEU A 121 -1.89 7.99 12.92
CA LEU A 121 -2.12 9.22 12.17
C LEU A 121 -2.23 8.91 10.68
N ARG A 122 -3.01 9.70 9.97
CA ARG A 122 -3.34 9.47 8.55
C ARG A 122 -3.06 10.72 7.74
N LEU A 123 -2.38 10.55 6.62
CA LEU A 123 -2.08 11.57 5.63
C LEU A 123 -2.69 11.13 4.30
N GLN A 124 -3.45 12.01 3.66
CA GLN A 124 -4.09 11.73 2.38
C GLN A 124 -3.56 12.67 1.31
N ALA A 125 -3.22 12.11 0.15
CA ALA A 125 -2.86 12.91 -1.01
C ALA A 125 -4.05 13.75 -1.46
N ARG A 126 -3.75 14.88 -2.09
CA ARG A 126 -4.77 15.78 -2.62
C ARG A 126 -4.39 16.18 -4.02
N GLU A 127 -5.35 16.11 -4.93
CA GLU A 127 -5.18 16.69 -6.27
C GLU A 127 -5.23 18.21 -6.21
N SER A 128 -4.76 18.87 -7.26
CA SER A 128 -4.96 20.31 -7.41
C SER A 128 -6.45 20.66 -7.42
N ASN A 129 -6.79 21.83 -6.91
CA ASN A 129 -8.10 22.42 -7.10
C ASN A 129 -8.34 22.79 -8.58
N SER A 130 -9.53 23.31 -8.89
CA SER A 130 -9.89 23.78 -10.23
C SER A 130 -8.95 24.84 -10.84
N GLU A 131 -8.16 25.53 -10.02
CA GLU A 131 -7.18 26.53 -10.45
C GLU A 131 -5.77 25.93 -10.64
N GLY A 132 -5.62 24.61 -10.48
CA GLY A 132 -4.34 23.92 -10.58
C GLY A 132 -3.46 24.01 -9.32
N ILE A 133 -3.99 24.56 -8.22
CA ILE A 133 -3.23 24.89 -7.00
C ILE A 133 -3.52 23.86 -5.89
N GLY A 134 -2.51 23.61 -5.05
CA GLY A 134 -2.70 22.92 -3.78
C GLY A 134 -2.67 21.40 -3.85
N ALA A 135 -2.14 20.81 -4.93
CA ALA A 135 -1.81 19.40 -4.92
C ALA A 135 -0.85 19.07 -3.77
N LEU A 136 -1.08 17.93 -3.13
CA LEU A 136 -0.18 17.31 -2.16
C LEU A 136 0.04 15.87 -2.60
N THR A 137 1.24 15.58 -3.08
CA THR A 137 1.64 14.27 -3.57
C THR A 137 2.03 13.35 -2.41
N ILE A 138 1.98 12.04 -2.65
CA ILE A 138 2.48 11.03 -1.69
C ILE A 138 3.93 11.34 -1.27
N ARG A 139 4.77 11.77 -2.21
CA ARG A 139 6.17 12.14 -1.94
C ARG A 139 6.28 13.28 -0.92
N GLU A 140 5.45 14.31 -1.05
CA GLU A 140 5.40 15.42 -0.10
C GLU A 140 4.88 14.96 1.26
N LEU A 141 3.86 14.10 1.29
CA LEU A 141 3.34 13.55 2.53
C LEU A 141 4.35 12.67 3.27
N ILE A 142 5.19 11.90 2.56
CA ILE A 142 6.30 11.16 3.16
C ILE A 142 7.25 12.12 3.86
N ARG A 143 7.62 13.24 3.23
CA ARG A 143 8.49 14.26 3.85
C ARG A 143 7.86 14.90 5.08
N HIS A 144 6.55 15.15 5.05
CA HIS A 144 5.83 15.61 6.22
C HIS A 144 5.85 14.56 7.33
N ALA A 145 5.60 13.28 6.99
CA ALA A 145 5.61 12.18 7.94
C ALA A 145 6.94 12.06 8.68
N LEU A 146 8.08 12.18 7.97
CA LEU A 146 9.41 12.14 8.58
C LEU A 146 9.64 13.23 9.65
N ARG A 147 8.93 14.35 9.60
CA ARG A 147 9.00 15.43 10.60
C ARG A 147 8.07 15.20 11.80
N MET A 148 7.21 14.19 11.74
CA MET A 148 6.21 13.90 12.76
C MET A 148 6.69 12.85 13.76
N LYS A 149 7.98 12.48 13.72
CA LYS A 149 8.63 11.47 14.57
C LYS A 149 7.83 10.15 14.65
N PRO A 150 7.48 9.52 13.51
CA PRO A 150 6.83 8.23 13.54
C PRO A 150 7.80 7.14 13.99
N ASP A 151 7.29 6.12 14.66
CA ASP A 151 8.02 4.86 14.84
C ASP A 151 7.93 4.01 13.56
N ARG A 152 6.78 4.06 12.86
CA ARG A 152 6.54 3.32 11.61
C ARG A 152 5.73 4.14 10.61
N ILE A 153 6.05 3.96 9.34
CA ILE A 153 5.38 4.59 8.20
C ILE A 153 4.80 3.48 7.30
N PHE A 154 3.54 3.63 6.94
CA PHE A 154 2.83 2.72 6.06
C PHE A 154 2.33 3.45 4.83
N LEU A 155 2.66 2.94 3.66
CA LEU A 155 2.13 3.45 2.40
C LEU A 155 0.99 2.56 1.90
N GLY A 156 -0.17 3.16 1.66
CA GLY A 156 -1.38 2.47 1.23
C GLY A 156 -1.16 1.63 -0.01
N GLU A 157 -0.54 2.20 -1.05
CA GLU A 157 -0.08 1.47 -2.22
C GLU A 157 1.07 2.20 -2.90
N VAL A 158 2.14 1.48 -3.25
CA VAL A 158 3.24 1.97 -4.07
C VAL A 158 2.83 1.92 -5.54
N ARG A 159 2.73 3.10 -6.17
CA ARG A 159 2.21 3.22 -7.55
C ARG A 159 3.15 3.91 -8.54
N GLY A 160 4.16 4.63 -8.07
CA GLY A 160 5.01 5.44 -8.94
C GLY A 160 6.31 5.88 -8.27
N ALA A 161 6.65 7.14 -8.51
CA ALA A 161 7.85 7.83 -8.01
C ALA A 161 7.99 7.81 -6.48
N ASP A 162 6.89 7.65 -5.76
CA ASP A 162 6.80 7.51 -4.30
C ASP A 162 7.58 6.33 -3.74
N VAL A 163 7.89 5.32 -4.57
CA VAL A 163 8.70 4.16 -4.19
C VAL A 163 10.06 4.55 -3.60
N LEU A 164 10.70 5.58 -4.16
CA LEU A 164 12.03 6.04 -3.73
C LEU A 164 11.96 6.76 -2.38
N ASP A 165 11.02 7.70 -2.25
CA ASP A 165 10.83 8.44 -0.99
C ASP A 165 10.44 7.48 0.14
N LEU A 166 9.66 6.42 -0.14
CA LEU A 166 9.39 5.36 0.82
C LEU A 166 10.68 4.65 1.26
N PHE A 167 11.47 4.14 0.33
CA PHE A 167 12.70 3.40 0.67
C PHE A 167 13.72 4.26 1.43
N LEU A 168 13.87 5.53 1.05
CA LEU A 168 14.70 6.47 1.81
C LEU A 168 14.16 6.70 3.22
N ALA A 169 12.84 6.78 3.40
CA ALA A 169 12.22 6.86 4.73
C ALA A 169 12.51 5.60 5.56
N LEU A 170 12.45 4.41 4.95
CA LEU A 170 12.75 3.15 5.62
C LEU A 170 14.21 3.06 6.11
N ASN A 171 15.15 3.62 5.35
CA ASN A 171 16.57 3.65 5.70
C ASN A 171 16.94 4.71 6.76
N THR A 172 16.00 5.54 7.22
CA THR A 172 16.25 6.65 8.17
C THR A 172 15.69 6.40 9.59
N GLY A 173 15.56 5.13 9.97
CA GLY A 173 15.22 4.75 11.36
C GLY A 173 13.76 4.37 11.60
N HIS A 174 12.99 4.09 10.55
CA HIS A 174 11.57 3.72 10.62
C HIS A 174 11.39 2.21 10.43
N ALA A 175 12.08 1.40 11.23
CA ALA A 175 12.05 -0.05 11.11
C ALA A 175 10.66 -0.66 11.40
N GLY A 176 10.28 -1.70 10.67
CA GLY A 176 8.98 -2.38 10.81
C GLY A 176 7.85 -1.69 10.07
N SER A 177 8.22 -0.78 9.17
CA SER A 177 7.36 -0.05 8.26
C SER A 177 7.08 -0.88 7.01
N GLY A 178 6.17 -0.39 6.16
CA GLY A 178 5.87 -1.15 4.95
C GLY A 178 4.84 -0.49 4.06
N GLY A 179 4.29 -1.27 3.16
CA GLY A 179 3.20 -0.80 2.30
C GLY A 179 2.63 -1.91 1.45
N THR A 180 1.69 -1.56 0.59
CA THR A 180 1.18 -2.50 -0.41
C THR A 180 1.73 -2.20 -1.79
N ILE A 181 1.81 -3.23 -2.62
CA ILE A 181 2.22 -3.10 -4.01
C ILE A 181 1.42 -4.07 -4.87
N HIS A 182 1.01 -3.65 -6.06
CA HIS A 182 0.42 -4.59 -7.01
C HIS A 182 1.49 -5.53 -7.56
N GLY A 183 1.19 -6.82 -7.66
CA GLY A 183 2.08 -7.81 -8.25
C GLY A 183 1.39 -9.16 -8.39
N ASN A 184 1.78 -9.93 -9.41
CA ASN A 184 1.22 -11.24 -9.70
C ASN A 184 2.00 -12.38 -9.05
N SER A 185 3.25 -12.12 -8.66
CA SER A 185 4.07 -13.02 -7.87
C SER A 185 5.11 -12.23 -7.05
N PRO A 186 5.68 -12.81 -5.98
CA PRO A 186 6.78 -12.20 -5.25
C PRO A 186 8.00 -11.90 -6.14
N ARG A 187 8.28 -12.79 -7.11
CA ARG A 187 9.45 -12.72 -8.00
C ARG A 187 9.38 -11.57 -9.00
N ASP A 188 8.19 -11.06 -9.28
CA ASP A 188 7.99 -9.92 -10.19
C ASP A 188 8.24 -8.57 -9.52
N ILE A 189 8.26 -8.52 -8.18
CA ILE A 189 8.34 -7.28 -7.41
C ILE A 189 9.64 -6.51 -7.69
N PRO A 190 10.85 -7.11 -7.71
CA PRO A 190 12.07 -6.38 -8.04
C PRO A 190 12.00 -5.65 -9.39
N ASN A 191 11.52 -6.34 -10.44
CA ASN A 191 11.39 -5.75 -11.76
C ASN A 191 10.33 -4.64 -11.80
N ARG A 192 9.23 -4.79 -11.07
CA ARG A 192 8.21 -3.75 -10.96
C ARG A 192 8.75 -2.50 -10.26
N ILE A 193 9.48 -2.67 -9.16
CA ILE A 193 10.14 -1.58 -8.45
C ILE A 193 11.13 -0.85 -9.37
N ALA A 194 11.98 -1.60 -10.08
CA ALA A 194 12.90 -1.03 -11.05
C ALA A 194 12.17 -0.23 -12.14
N ALA A 195 11.10 -0.78 -12.72
CA ALA A 195 10.30 -0.09 -13.73
C ALA A 195 9.70 1.22 -13.19
N LEU A 196 9.14 1.22 -11.98
CA LEU A 196 8.62 2.43 -11.34
C LEU A 196 9.72 3.48 -11.10
N ALA A 197 10.88 3.05 -10.61
CA ALA A 197 12.01 3.95 -10.37
C ALA A 197 12.58 4.55 -11.67
N MET A 198 12.61 3.78 -12.75
CA MET A 198 13.03 4.26 -14.07
C MET A 198 12.13 5.37 -14.62
N THR A 199 10.85 5.40 -14.26
CA THR A 199 9.94 6.52 -14.67
C THR A 199 10.37 7.88 -14.14
N VAL A 200 11.21 7.92 -13.10
CA VAL A 200 11.79 9.13 -12.51
C VAL A 200 13.30 9.22 -12.69
N GLY A 201 13.85 8.49 -13.66
CA GLY A 201 15.26 8.59 -14.05
C GLY A 201 16.24 7.85 -13.16
N ILE A 202 15.77 6.97 -12.26
CA ILE A 202 16.66 6.12 -11.46
C ILE A 202 17.02 4.86 -12.26
N PRO A 203 18.32 4.55 -12.44
CA PRO A 203 18.74 3.32 -13.10
C PRO A 203 18.27 2.07 -12.35
N ARG A 204 18.02 1.00 -13.10
CA ARG A 204 17.56 -0.30 -12.56
C ARG A 204 18.41 -0.77 -11.39
N ASP A 205 19.73 -0.77 -11.53
CA ASP A 205 20.62 -1.35 -10.52
C ASP A 205 20.60 -0.54 -9.22
N GLY A 206 20.50 0.78 -9.32
CA GLY A 206 20.31 1.66 -8.16
C GLY A 206 18.96 1.44 -7.47
N ALA A 207 17.90 1.22 -8.24
CA ALA A 207 16.57 0.92 -7.70
C ALA A 207 16.53 -0.43 -6.98
N LEU A 208 17.18 -1.45 -7.55
CA LEU A 208 17.28 -2.79 -6.97
C LEU A 208 18.15 -2.81 -5.71
N ALA A 209 19.29 -2.12 -5.72
CA ALA A 209 20.14 -1.97 -4.54
C ALA A 209 19.38 -1.28 -3.40
N LEU A 210 18.65 -0.20 -3.70
CA LEU A 210 17.86 0.48 -2.70
C LEU A 210 16.73 -0.42 -2.17
N PHE A 211 16.00 -1.09 -3.06
CA PHE A 211 14.95 -2.04 -2.68
C PHE A 211 15.47 -3.11 -1.72
N ALA A 212 16.57 -3.79 -2.06
CA ALA A 212 17.15 -4.84 -1.23
C ALA A 212 17.70 -4.33 0.11
N SER A 213 18.10 -3.06 0.18
CA SER A 213 18.53 -2.43 1.44
C SER A 213 17.37 -2.01 2.34
N SER A 214 16.19 -1.77 1.75
CA SER A 214 15.06 -1.13 2.45
C SER A 214 13.93 -2.07 2.81
N ILE A 215 13.75 -3.16 2.06
CA ILE A 215 12.67 -4.14 2.25
C ILE A 215 13.29 -5.49 2.58
N ASP A 216 12.90 -6.06 3.72
CA ASP A 216 13.35 -7.38 4.14
C ASP A 216 12.41 -8.50 3.65
N LEU A 217 11.10 -8.22 3.60
CA LEU A 217 10.08 -9.25 3.37
C LEU A 217 9.05 -8.86 2.30
N ILE A 218 8.59 -9.86 1.55
CA ILE A 218 7.41 -9.80 0.69
C ILE A 218 6.36 -10.78 1.22
N ILE A 219 5.18 -10.27 1.55
CA ILE A 219 4.00 -11.07 1.91
C ILE A 219 3.06 -11.05 0.71
N HIS A 220 2.90 -12.18 0.02
CA HIS A 220 2.13 -12.23 -1.22
C HIS A 220 0.74 -12.82 -1.02
N LEU A 221 -0.25 -12.21 -1.70
CA LEU A 221 -1.64 -12.62 -1.69
C LEU A 221 -2.13 -13.08 -3.07
N ASP A 222 -2.74 -14.25 -3.15
CA ASP A 222 -3.19 -14.90 -4.41
C ASP A 222 -4.63 -14.54 -4.85
N GLY A 223 -5.33 -13.69 -4.10
CA GLY A 223 -6.64 -13.19 -4.50
C GLY A 223 -7.81 -14.16 -4.32
N GLY A 224 -7.60 -15.32 -3.71
CA GLY A 224 -8.68 -16.23 -3.32
C GLY A 224 -9.74 -15.53 -2.47
N ARG A 225 -11.02 -15.60 -2.87
CA ARG A 225 -12.12 -14.92 -2.14
C ARG A 225 -12.47 -15.61 -0.82
N SER A 226 -12.12 -16.89 -0.67
CA SER A 226 -12.37 -17.75 0.50
C SER A 226 -11.10 -18.49 0.93
N GLY A 227 -10.81 -18.55 2.22
CA GLY A 227 -9.69 -19.32 2.78
C GLY A 227 -8.44 -18.50 3.09
N ASN A 228 -7.29 -19.18 3.16
CA ASN A 228 -5.99 -18.54 3.27
C ASN A 228 -5.75 -17.71 2.01
N ARG A 229 -5.48 -16.41 2.16
CA ARG A 229 -5.11 -15.54 1.04
C ARG A 229 -3.61 -15.27 0.98
N ILE A 230 -2.86 -15.59 2.04
CA ILE A 230 -1.40 -15.45 2.06
C ILE A 230 -0.82 -16.68 1.39
N SER A 231 -0.35 -16.50 0.16
CA SER A 231 0.21 -17.56 -0.66
C SER A 231 1.72 -17.69 -0.52
N SER A 232 2.43 -16.67 -0.03
CA SER A 232 3.82 -16.85 0.38
C SER A 232 4.32 -15.72 1.26
N ILE A 233 5.36 -16.04 2.03
CA ILE A 233 6.21 -15.05 2.71
C ILE A 233 7.64 -15.30 2.23
N SER A 234 8.24 -14.30 1.62
CA SER A 234 9.59 -14.39 1.04
C SER A 234 10.52 -13.35 1.64
N HIS A 235 11.79 -13.71 1.77
CA HIS A 235 12.89 -12.83 2.13
C HIS A 235 13.48 -12.18 0.87
N VAL A 236 13.84 -10.91 0.98
CA VAL A 236 14.55 -10.18 -0.08
C VAL A 236 16.04 -10.26 0.20
N VAL A 237 16.79 -10.87 -0.71
CA VAL A 237 18.24 -11.08 -0.57
C VAL A 237 18.98 -10.32 -1.67
N ALA A 238 19.93 -9.47 -1.26
CA ALA A 238 20.89 -8.87 -2.18
C ALA A 238 21.89 -9.94 -2.65
N ALA A 239 22.04 -10.11 -3.96
CA ALA A 239 22.99 -11.04 -4.57
C ALA A 239 23.73 -10.31 -5.70
N ASP A 240 24.92 -9.78 -5.38
CA ASP A 240 25.71 -8.93 -6.26
C ASP A 240 24.88 -7.77 -6.85
N GLU A 241 24.76 -7.71 -8.18
CA GLU A 241 23.95 -6.70 -8.90
C GLU A 241 22.46 -7.09 -9.05
N ASN A 242 22.05 -8.18 -8.42
CA ASN A 242 20.69 -8.71 -8.50
C ASN A 242 20.01 -8.79 -7.13
N VAL A 243 18.70 -8.98 -7.18
CA VAL A 243 17.86 -9.24 -6.00
C VAL A 243 17.20 -10.59 -6.17
N VAL A 244 17.41 -11.46 -5.20
CA VAL A 244 16.82 -12.79 -5.14
C VAL A 244 15.69 -12.77 -4.13
N ILE A 245 14.56 -13.39 -4.50
CA ILE A 245 13.41 -13.57 -3.62
C ILE A 245 13.43 -15.01 -3.13
N GLU A 246 13.85 -15.21 -1.88
CA GLU A 246 13.93 -16.51 -1.23
C GLU A 246 12.64 -16.80 -0.47
N GLU A 247 11.95 -17.86 -0.82
CA GLU A 247 10.66 -18.19 -0.24
C GLU A 247 10.84 -18.88 1.12
N LEU A 248 10.26 -18.30 2.18
CA LEU A 248 10.34 -18.82 3.55
C LEU A 248 9.13 -19.69 3.90
N ILE A 249 7.96 -19.39 3.31
CA ILE A 249 6.70 -20.09 3.52
C ILE A 249 5.95 -20.15 2.18
N SER A 250 5.53 -21.35 1.76
CA SER A 250 4.76 -21.60 0.55
C SER A 250 3.80 -22.80 0.67
N PRO A 251 2.67 -22.81 -0.07
CA PRO A 251 1.74 -23.93 -0.16
C PRO A 251 2.40 -25.20 -0.72
N PRO A 252 1.89 -26.41 -0.35
CA PRO A 252 0.67 -26.68 0.41
C PRO A 252 0.85 -26.80 1.93
N GLU A 253 2.07 -26.69 2.45
CA GLU A 253 2.41 -26.94 3.86
C GLU A 253 2.38 -25.66 4.71
N ASP A 254 1.32 -24.86 4.56
CA ASP A 254 1.21 -23.52 5.13
C ASP A 254 1.39 -23.46 6.67
N PHE A 255 2.24 -22.56 7.17
CA PHE A 255 2.32 -22.15 8.59
C PHE A 255 2.47 -23.31 9.60
N THR A 256 3.22 -24.36 9.27
CA THR A 256 3.60 -25.44 10.20
C THR A 256 4.55 -24.93 11.29
N LEU A 257 4.74 -25.71 12.36
CA LEU A 257 5.72 -25.39 13.41
C LEU A 257 7.15 -25.28 12.86
N GLU A 258 7.48 -26.07 11.84
CA GLU A 258 8.77 -26.00 11.16
C GLU A 258 8.95 -24.69 10.39
N HIS A 259 7.93 -24.25 9.65
CA HIS A 259 7.93 -22.94 8.98
C HIS A 259 8.06 -21.79 9.98
N ILE A 260 7.36 -21.86 11.11
CA ILE A 260 7.49 -20.85 12.18
C ILE A 260 8.92 -20.84 12.75
N ALA A 261 9.52 -22.02 12.96
CA ALA A 261 10.90 -22.12 13.44
C ALA A 261 11.91 -21.58 12.41
N HIS A 262 11.71 -21.87 11.12
CA HIS A 262 12.53 -21.36 10.03
C HIS A 262 12.45 -19.83 9.94
N LEU A 263 11.23 -19.28 9.96
CA LEU A 263 11.00 -17.84 9.98
C LEU A 263 11.65 -17.17 11.20
N LYS A 264 11.50 -17.76 12.40
CA LYS A 264 12.18 -17.25 13.61
C LYS A 264 13.69 -17.16 13.41
N ARG A 265 14.32 -18.18 12.81
CA ARG A 265 15.77 -18.14 12.51
C ARG A 265 16.12 -17.08 11.46
N ALA A 266 15.29 -16.88 10.45
CA ALA A 266 15.52 -15.87 9.42
C ALA A 266 15.40 -14.44 9.98
N LEU A 267 14.40 -14.17 10.83
CA LEU A 267 14.15 -12.83 11.38
C LEU A 267 15.16 -12.42 12.47
N LEU A 268 15.79 -13.38 13.15
CA LEU A 268 16.76 -13.17 14.24
C LEU A 268 18.22 -13.01 13.78
N LYS A 269 18.52 -13.19 12.48
CA LYS A 269 19.84 -12.93 11.90
C LYS A 269 19.98 -11.48 11.47
#